data_AF-A0AAU6L3I0-F1
#
_entry.id   AF-A0AAU6L3I0-F1
#
_cell.length_a   1.000
_cell.length_b   1.000
_cell.length_c   1.000
_cell.angle_alpha   90.00
_cell.angle_beta   90.00
_cell.angle_gamma   90.00
#
_symmetry.space_group_name_H-M   'P 1'
#
loop_
_entity.id
_entity.type
_entity.pdbx_description
1 polymer ?
#
loop_
_entity_poly.entity_id
_entity_poly.type
_entity_poly.pdbx_seq_one_letter_code
_entity_poly.pdbx_strand_id
1 'polypeptide(L)'
;MPLHAQEFFAELDPPFATGFVVGDSYYAALAADSALRLRIDFAPTIRHGEYDGLRLTVIHPHRGALHVETLTFAEHHTFTQRDTARGKSPGHDGYARIRDWHPSGPPPWQGADLTGLRQAVTAFTTMWTHAPAAPPSAHQRQEPSTTPILDAPGLHHPDGFWASDTDFLDLLRQATLLVFDFAEYGTLDGIPVSQNLRYAREGVRDTLGLPIEYGVLAEAEAVAHITQTAGRPYGPGTAEALARIDALSLEDQHALVKAAAHRYRTPQAQPGLTAAPTIRPAVPAPALGQVASGRTP
;
A
#
# COMPACT_ATOMS: atom_id res chain seq x y z
N MET A 1 7.94 11.75 -17.19
CA MET A 1 8.28 10.52 -16.44
C MET A 1 7.91 10.77 -14.99
N PRO A 2 7.42 9.75 -14.26
CA PRO A 2 7.21 9.89 -12.83
C PRO A 2 8.54 10.30 -12.18
N LEU A 3 8.47 11.05 -11.08
CA LEU A 3 9.64 11.22 -10.24
C LEU A 3 10.12 9.80 -9.90
N HIS A 4 11.43 9.53 -9.81
CA HIS A 4 11.86 8.22 -9.29
C HIS A 4 11.63 8.16 -7.78
N ALA A 5 10.38 8.37 -7.34
CA ALA A 5 9.95 8.50 -5.96
C ALA A 5 10.42 7.31 -5.15
N GLN A 6 10.45 6.12 -5.75
CA GLN A 6 11.02 4.94 -5.12
C GLN A 6 12.48 5.12 -4.66
N GLU A 7 13.32 5.68 -5.53
CA GLU A 7 14.74 5.92 -5.25
C GLU A 7 14.87 7.04 -4.21
N PHE A 8 14.09 8.13 -4.36
CA PHE A 8 14.07 9.22 -3.37
C PHE A 8 13.67 8.72 -1.97
N PHE A 9 12.59 7.96 -1.86
CA PHE A 9 12.10 7.44 -0.58
C PHE A 9 13.00 6.32 -0.03
N ALA A 10 13.73 5.60 -0.88
CA ALA A 10 14.77 4.68 -0.42
C ALA A 10 15.98 5.42 0.17
N GLU A 11 16.39 6.54 -0.43
CA GLU A 11 17.45 7.40 0.13
C GLU A 11 16.98 8.14 1.40
N LEU A 12 15.73 8.59 1.42
CA LEU A 12 15.13 9.23 2.59
C LEU A 12 15.00 8.25 3.76
N ASP A 13 14.73 6.98 3.48
CA ASP A 13 14.53 5.87 4.43
C ASP A 13 13.70 6.29 5.66
N PRO A 14 12.38 6.51 5.46
CA PRO A 14 11.47 6.96 6.50
C PRO A 14 11.28 5.91 7.61
N PRO A 15 10.95 6.33 8.84
CA PRO A 15 11.00 5.49 10.05
C PRO A 15 9.78 4.57 10.20
N PHE A 16 9.37 3.86 9.15
CA PHE A 16 8.22 2.95 9.20
C PHE A 16 8.65 1.50 9.00
N ALA A 17 8.14 0.61 9.85
CA ALA A 17 8.39 -0.83 9.74
C ALA A 17 7.87 -1.41 8.41
N THR A 18 6.77 -0.85 7.92
CA THR A 18 6.17 -1.19 6.63
C THR A 18 5.69 0.09 5.96
N GLY A 19 6.34 0.48 4.87
CA GLY A 19 5.94 1.61 4.08
C GLY A 19 6.56 1.54 2.70
N PHE A 20 6.07 2.40 1.80
CA PHE A 20 6.12 2.05 0.41
C PHE A 20 5.73 3.11 -0.61
N VAL A 21 6.11 2.95 -1.88
CA VAL A 21 5.84 3.94 -2.95
C VAL A 21 4.88 3.43 -4.01
N VAL A 22 3.92 4.27 -4.39
CA VAL A 22 3.00 4.12 -5.53
C VAL A 22 3.03 5.40 -6.34
N GLY A 23 3.37 5.29 -7.62
CA GLY A 23 3.60 6.47 -8.46
C GLY A 23 4.62 7.41 -7.82
N ASP A 24 4.17 8.63 -7.50
CA ASP A 24 5.01 9.66 -6.86
C ASP A 24 4.82 9.78 -5.33
N SER A 25 4.07 8.87 -4.71
CA SER A 25 3.63 9.01 -3.31
C SER A 25 4.12 7.84 -2.45
N TYR A 26 4.59 8.14 -1.25
CA TYR A 26 4.91 7.15 -0.22
C TYR A 26 3.76 6.95 0.76
N TYR A 27 3.58 5.75 1.28
CA TYR A 27 2.54 5.42 2.24
C TYR A 27 3.06 4.53 3.34
N ALA A 28 2.52 4.69 4.54
CA ALA A 28 2.82 3.82 5.66
C ALA A 28 1.67 3.78 6.67
N ALA A 29 1.66 2.74 7.50
CA ALA A 29 0.92 2.75 8.75
C ALA A 29 1.67 3.62 9.77
N LEU A 30 0.95 4.47 10.52
CA LEU A 30 1.60 5.28 11.57
C LEU A 30 2.08 4.43 12.75
N ALA A 31 1.37 3.34 13.07
CA ALA A 31 1.78 2.31 14.02
C ALA A 31 1.19 0.97 13.58
N ALA A 32 1.74 -0.14 14.11
CA ALA A 32 1.34 -1.51 13.75
C ALA A 32 -0.18 -1.73 13.89
N ASP A 33 -0.80 -1.18 14.95
CA ASP A 33 -2.22 -1.34 15.26
C ASP A 33 -3.05 -0.06 15.08
N SER A 34 -2.46 1.02 14.53
CA SER A 34 -3.21 2.25 14.30
C SER A 34 -4.15 2.09 13.10
N ALA A 35 -5.33 2.69 13.15
CA ALA A 35 -6.20 2.85 11.97
C ALA A 35 -5.73 3.99 11.06
N LEU A 36 -4.82 4.85 11.54
CA LEU A 36 -4.34 6.01 10.80
C LEU A 36 -3.27 5.62 9.78
N ARG A 37 -3.35 6.24 8.60
CA ARG A 37 -2.39 6.08 7.51
C ARG A 37 -1.68 7.37 7.23
N LEU A 38 -0.42 7.25 6.83
CA LEU A 38 0.36 8.36 6.34
C LEU A 38 0.49 8.21 4.83
N ARG A 39 0.19 9.29 4.10
CA ARG A 39 0.63 9.52 2.72
C ARG A 39 1.69 10.62 2.73
N ILE A 40 2.77 10.45 1.99
CA ILE A 40 3.79 11.47 1.76
C ILE A 40 3.88 11.69 0.25
N ASP A 41 3.50 12.88 -0.20
CA ASP A 41 3.61 13.30 -1.60
C ASP A 41 4.74 14.31 -1.76
N PHE A 42 5.24 14.50 -2.99
CA PHE A 42 5.97 15.72 -3.31
C PHE A 42 5.01 16.91 -3.32
N ALA A 43 5.34 17.96 -2.58
CA ALA A 43 4.54 19.18 -2.50
C ALA A 43 4.77 20.02 -3.78
N PRO A 44 3.76 20.16 -4.66
CA PRO A 44 3.92 20.89 -5.89
C PRO A 44 3.94 22.39 -5.63
N THR A 45 4.67 23.10 -6.47
CA THR A 45 4.63 24.56 -6.53
C THR A 45 3.53 25.02 -7.51
N ILE A 46 3.44 26.33 -7.73
CA ILE A 46 2.63 26.89 -8.83
C ILE A 46 3.12 26.49 -10.22
N ARG A 47 4.36 25.96 -10.33
CA ARG A 47 4.94 25.51 -11.58
C ARG A 47 4.79 24.00 -11.69
N HIS A 48 4.20 23.55 -12.79
CA HIS A 48 4.08 22.14 -13.11
C HIS A 48 5.44 21.47 -13.00
N GLY A 49 5.53 20.30 -12.36
CA GLY A 49 6.77 19.52 -12.28
C GLY A 49 7.89 20.11 -11.41
N GLU A 50 7.58 21.15 -10.64
CA GLU A 50 8.48 21.70 -9.64
C GLU A 50 7.88 21.48 -8.25
N TYR A 51 8.72 20.98 -7.34
CA TYR A 51 8.33 20.60 -5.98
C TYR A 51 9.26 21.24 -4.97
N ASP A 52 8.75 21.61 -3.81
CA ASP A 52 9.48 22.36 -2.78
C ASP A 52 9.47 21.75 -1.39
N GLY A 53 8.91 20.56 -1.27
CA GLY A 53 8.87 19.84 -0.03
C GLY A 53 8.19 18.50 -0.17
N LEU A 54 7.92 17.92 1.00
CA LEU A 54 7.09 16.73 1.17
C LEU A 54 5.80 17.11 1.88
N ARG A 55 4.66 16.71 1.33
CA ARG A 55 3.35 16.86 1.96
C ARG A 55 2.97 15.58 2.67
N LEU A 56 2.88 15.63 3.99
CA LEU A 56 2.45 14.54 4.86
C LEU A 56 0.96 14.67 5.10
N THR A 57 0.20 13.61 4.83
CA THR A 57 -1.25 13.55 5.04
C THR A 57 -1.59 12.37 5.95
N VAL A 58 -2.23 12.64 7.09
CA VAL A 58 -2.78 11.61 7.98
C VAL A 58 -4.21 11.33 7.57
N ILE A 59 -4.53 10.07 7.32
CA ILE A 59 -5.81 9.61 6.76
C ILE A 59 -6.46 8.64 7.74
N HIS A 60 -7.76 8.82 7.97
CA HIS A 60 -8.61 7.90 8.73
C HIS A 60 -9.60 7.18 7.80
N PRO A 61 -9.89 5.88 8.00
CA PRO A 61 -10.69 5.06 7.08
C PRO A 61 -12.12 5.53 6.79
N HIS A 62 -12.73 6.30 7.69
CA HIS A 62 -14.09 6.83 7.48
C HIS A 62 -14.19 8.36 7.44
N ARG A 63 -13.11 9.05 7.81
CA ARG A 63 -13.13 10.52 7.99
C ARG A 63 -12.29 11.25 6.96
N GLY A 64 -11.61 10.52 6.07
CA GLY A 64 -10.68 11.06 5.08
C GLY A 64 -9.42 11.63 5.73
N ALA A 65 -8.85 12.66 5.10
CA ALA A 65 -7.70 13.38 5.62
C ALA A 65 -8.04 14.07 6.96
N LEU A 66 -7.32 13.69 8.02
CA LEU A 66 -7.41 14.32 9.33
C LEU A 66 -6.45 15.49 9.48
N HIS A 67 -5.29 15.41 8.83
CA HIS A 67 -4.24 16.40 8.96
C HIS A 67 -3.35 16.41 7.71
N VAL A 68 -2.88 17.60 7.35
CA VAL A 68 -1.95 17.82 6.25
C VAL A 68 -0.86 18.77 6.74
N GLU A 69 0.39 18.35 6.59
CA GLU A 69 1.57 19.17 6.87
C GLU A 69 2.49 19.18 5.65
N THR A 70 3.19 20.28 5.41
CA THR A 70 4.20 20.38 4.34
C THR A 70 5.55 20.68 4.95
N LEU A 71 6.50 19.78 4.72
CA LEU A 71 7.89 19.89 5.13
C LEU A 71 8.70 20.45 3.95
N THR A 72 9.05 21.74 3.98
CA THR A 72 9.74 22.35 2.85
C THR A 72 11.23 21.99 2.82
N PHE A 73 11.78 21.79 1.62
CA PHE A 73 13.21 21.50 1.44
C PHE A 73 14.11 22.62 1.94
N ALA A 74 13.62 23.86 1.95
CA ALA A 74 14.38 25.01 2.44
C ALA A 74 14.52 24.99 3.97
N GLU A 75 13.43 24.78 4.69
CA GLU A 75 13.41 24.72 6.16
C GLU A 75 14.19 23.52 6.70
N HIS A 76 14.24 22.43 5.93
CA HIS A 76 14.99 21.23 6.29
C HIS A 76 16.37 21.16 5.64
N HIS A 77 16.88 22.29 5.13
CA HIS A 77 18.24 22.45 4.59
C HIS A 77 18.63 21.44 3.50
N THR A 78 17.65 20.83 2.83
CA THR A 78 17.82 19.66 1.99
C THR A 78 18.81 19.89 0.85
N PHE A 79 18.80 21.08 0.24
CA PHE A 79 19.64 21.37 -0.92
C PHE A 79 20.74 22.40 -0.64
N THR A 80 21.07 22.66 0.62
CA THR A 80 22.00 23.74 1.00
C THR A 80 23.35 23.62 0.30
N GLN A 81 23.96 22.43 0.32
CA GLN A 81 25.27 22.21 -0.32
C GLN A 81 25.17 22.33 -1.84
N ARG A 82 24.17 21.67 -2.46
CA ARG A 82 23.91 21.71 -3.90
C ARG A 82 23.70 23.13 -4.41
N ASP A 83 22.89 23.90 -3.70
CA ASP A 83 22.49 25.24 -4.10
C ASP A 83 23.63 26.24 -3.88
N THR A 84 24.41 26.08 -2.81
CA THR A 84 25.65 26.86 -2.59
C THR A 84 26.66 26.63 -3.72
N ALA A 85 26.89 25.37 -4.11
CA ALA A 85 27.79 25.03 -5.21
C ALA A 85 27.33 25.59 -6.57
N ARG A 86 26.02 25.85 -6.71
CA ARG A 86 25.40 26.44 -7.91
C ARG A 86 25.20 27.97 -7.81
N GLY A 87 25.66 28.61 -6.74
CA GLY A 87 25.45 30.04 -6.50
C GLY A 87 23.98 30.44 -6.33
N LYS A 88 23.11 29.51 -5.92
CA LYS A 88 21.69 29.76 -5.67
C LYS A 88 21.47 30.24 -4.23
N SER A 89 20.50 31.12 -4.06
CA SER A 89 20.13 31.69 -2.76
C SER A 89 18.60 31.83 -2.66
N PRO A 90 18.04 32.02 -1.45
CA PRO A 90 16.62 32.28 -1.28
C PRO A 90 16.12 33.37 -2.23
N GLY A 91 14.98 33.13 -2.88
CA GLY A 91 14.40 34.03 -3.89
C GLY A 91 14.91 33.82 -5.32
N HIS A 92 16.00 33.07 -5.52
CA HIS A 92 16.44 32.68 -6.87
C HIS A 92 15.66 31.48 -7.41
N ASP A 93 15.56 31.44 -8.74
CA ASP A 93 14.88 30.39 -9.46
C ASP A 93 15.43 28.99 -9.14
N GLY A 94 14.53 28.09 -8.72
CA GLY A 94 14.87 26.71 -8.39
C GLY A 94 15.78 26.56 -7.16
N TYR A 95 15.81 27.54 -6.26
CA TYR A 95 16.40 27.40 -4.93
C TYR A 95 15.54 26.50 -4.05
N ALA A 96 16.16 25.49 -3.43
CA ALA A 96 15.52 24.48 -2.60
C ALA A 96 14.34 23.78 -3.29
N ARG A 97 14.47 23.48 -4.59
CA ARG A 97 13.44 22.77 -5.39
C ARG A 97 13.96 21.48 -6.01
N ILE A 98 13.03 20.57 -6.31
CA ILE A 98 13.15 19.45 -7.24
C ILE A 98 12.42 19.86 -8.53
N ARG A 99 13.00 19.54 -9.70
CA ARG A 99 12.37 19.74 -11.02
C ARG A 99 12.39 18.45 -11.81
N ASP A 100 11.25 18.04 -12.34
CA ASP A 100 11.06 16.76 -13.05
C ASP A 100 11.08 16.87 -14.59
N TRP A 101 11.42 18.05 -15.12
CA TRP A 101 11.31 18.36 -16.55
C TRP A 101 12.39 17.72 -17.44
N HIS A 102 13.47 17.18 -16.85
CA HIS A 102 14.60 16.65 -17.60
C HIS A 102 14.71 15.13 -17.42
N PRO A 103 14.32 14.33 -18.44
CA PRO A 103 14.32 12.86 -18.36
C PRO A 103 15.72 12.25 -18.49
N SER A 104 16.71 13.03 -18.94
CA SER A 104 18.09 12.60 -19.10
C SER A 104 18.98 13.42 -18.17
N GLY A 105 19.49 12.79 -17.12
CA GLY A 105 20.35 13.44 -16.15
C GLY A 105 20.45 12.65 -14.85
N PRO A 106 21.27 13.12 -13.91
CA PRO A 106 21.23 12.59 -12.55
C PRO A 106 19.85 12.81 -11.90
N PRO A 107 19.49 12.04 -10.86
CA PRO A 107 18.23 12.21 -10.15
C PRO A 107 18.03 13.66 -9.71
N PRO A 108 16.79 14.19 -9.71
CA PRO A 108 16.55 15.61 -9.49
C PRO A 108 16.81 16.06 -8.03
N TRP A 109 16.93 15.11 -7.09
CA TRP A 109 17.41 15.34 -5.72
C TRP A 109 18.92 15.15 -5.55
N GLN A 110 19.70 14.96 -6.62
CA GLN A 110 21.15 14.76 -6.47
C GLN A 110 21.79 15.92 -5.68
N GLY A 111 22.60 15.54 -4.69
CA GLY A 111 23.22 16.47 -3.74
C GLY A 111 22.30 16.93 -2.62
N ALA A 112 21.18 16.26 -2.41
CA ALA A 112 20.33 16.45 -1.24
C ALA A 112 21.01 15.89 0.03
N ASP A 113 20.93 16.66 1.12
CA ASP A 113 21.04 16.15 2.48
C ASP A 113 19.64 15.86 3.02
N LEU A 114 19.28 14.58 3.09
CA LEU A 114 17.95 14.14 3.52
C LEU A 114 17.82 14.01 5.05
N THR A 115 18.88 14.29 5.81
CA THR A 115 18.91 14.10 7.27
C THR A 115 17.82 14.92 7.97
N GLY A 116 17.71 16.20 7.62
CA GLY A 116 16.72 17.11 8.21
C GLY A 116 15.28 16.70 7.91
N LEU A 117 15.01 16.26 6.67
CA LEU A 117 13.69 15.74 6.29
C LEU A 117 13.34 14.47 7.04
N ARG A 118 14.28 13.52 7.15
CA ARG A 118 14.06 12.26 7.87
C ARG A 118 13.73 12.52 9.33
N GLN A 119 14.46 13.43 9.98
CA GLN A 119 14.18 13.84 11.35
C GLN A 119 12.79 14.47 11.50
N ALA A 120 12.40 15.34 10.57
CA ALA A 120 11.08 15.96 10.59
C ALA A 120 9.94 14.96 10.39
N VAL A 121 10.07 14.02 9.44
CA VAL A 121 9.11 12.91 9.27
C VAL A 121 9.02 12.06 10.55
N THR A 122 10.15 11.80 11.21
CA THR A 122 10.17 11.04 12.49
C THR A 122 9.50 11.79 13.64
N ALA A 123 9.73 13.10 13.75
CA ALA A 123 9.10 13.93 14.77
C ALA A 123 7.59 14.01 14.55
N PHE A 124 7.16 14.18 13.29
CA PHE A 124 5.77 14.16 12.90
C PHE A 124 5.08 12.87 13.34
N THR A 125 5.65 11.71 12.99
CA THR A 125 5.02 10.42 13.29
C THR A 125 4.95 10.14 14.78
N THR A 126 5.99 10.50 15.53
CA THR A 126 6.03 10.35 17.00
C THR A 126 4.88 11.09 17.68
N MET A 127 4.51 12.28 17.18
CA MET A 127 3.38 13.05 17.72
C MET A 127 2.05 12.28 17.60
N TRP A 128 1.88 11.52 16.53
CA TRP A 128 0.66 10.78 16.24
C TRP A 128 0.60 9.39 16.87
N THR A 129 1.74 8.79 17.21
CA THR A 129 1.81 7.46 17.85
C THR A 129 1.80 7.54 19.38
N HIS A 130 2.11 8.70 19.97
CA HIS A 130 2.03 8.94 21.41
C HIS A 130 0.77 9.72 21.85
N ALA A 131 -0.41 9.28 21.41
CA ALA A 131 -1.64 9.65 22.10
C ALA A 131 -1.67 8.94 23.48
N PRO A 132 -1.93 9.66 24.60
CA PRO A 132 -1.96 9.02 25.91
C PRO A 132 -3.11 8.00 25.97
N ALA A 133 -2.80 6.78 26.42
CA ALA A 133 -3.81 5.77 26.72
C ALA A 133 -4.83 6.35 27.70
N ALA A 134 -6.11 6.37 27.32
CA ALA A 134 -7.16 6.83 28.20
C ALA A 134 -7.18 5.98 29.49
N PRO A 135 -7.28 6.58 30.70
CA PRO A 135 -7.37 5.83 31.92
C PRO A 135 -8.67 4.99 31.92
N PRO A 136 -8.65 3.78 32.52
CA PRO A 136 -9.81 2.90 32.53
C PRO A 136 -10.94 3.58 33.31
N SER A 137 -11.98 4.01 32.60
CA SER A 137 -13.20 4.50 33.24
C SER A 137 -13.92 3.32 33.85
N ALA A 138 -13.60 3.03 35.11
CA ALA A 138 -14.49 2.34 36.01
C ALA A 138 -15.75 3.20 36.14
N HIS A 139 -16.86 2.75 35.57
CA HIS A 139 -18.23 2.78 36.12
C HIS A 139 -19.20 2.45 34.98
N GLN A 140 -19.37 1.15 34.78
CA GLN A 140 -20.54 0.59 34.13
C GLN A 140 -21.76 0.89 35.02
N ARG A 141 -22.75 1.61 34.49
CA ARG A 141 -24.12 1.53 34.99
C ARG A 141 -25.00 1.16 33.80
N GLN A 142 -25.38 -0.12 33.78
CA GLN A 142 -26.41 -0.74 32.93
C GLN A 142 -27.73 0.04 33.04
N GLU A 143 -28.29 0.59 31.96
CA GLU A 143 -29.16 -0.01 30.91
C GLU A 143 -30.68 0.10 31.25
N PRO A 144 -31.59 0.25 30.26
CA PRO A 144 -32.03 -0.91 29.49
C PRO A 144 -32.25 -0.72 27.97
N SER A 145 -31.64 -1.65 27.25
CA SER A 145 -32.17 -2.50 26.17
C SER A 145 -33.58 -2.27 25.61
N THR A 146 -33.67 -2.39 24.29
CA THR A 146 -34.65 -3.28 23.65
C THR A 146 -33.92 -4.23 22.69
N THR A 147 -34.13 -5.52 22.95
CA THR A 147 -33.58 -6.81 22.46
C THR A 147 -33.86 -7.12 20.97
N PRO A 148 -33.33 -8.21 20.35
CA PRO A 148 -32.41 -9.21 20.92
C PRO A 148 -31.17 -9.58 20.06
N ILE A 149 -30.08 -9.85 20.78
CA ILE A 149 -28.96 -10.71 20.39
C ILE A 149 -29.36 -12.16 20.70
N LEU A 150 -28.98 -13.10 19.84
CA LEU A 150 -28.75 -14.50 20.21
C LEU A 150 -27.24 -14.68 20.39
N ASP A 151 -26.85 -15.18 21.56
CA ASP A 151 -25.48 -15.20 22.09
C ASP A 151 -24.53 -16.26 21.50
N ALA A 152 -23.24 -15.94 21.70
CA ALA A 152 -21.94 -16.55 21.36
C ALA A 152 -21.67 -18.03 21.75
N PRO A 153 -20.47 -18.58 21.45
CA PRO A 153 -19.34 -18.41 22.38
C PRO A 153 -17.93 -18.24 21.76
N GLY A 154 -17.23 -17.20 22.23
CA GLY A 154 -15.82 -17.19 22.66
C GLY A 154 -14.70 -17.71 21.76
N LEU A 155 -13.82 -16.78 21.32
CA LEU A 155 -12.36 -16.93 21.35
C LEU A 155 -11.71 -15.56 21.12
N HIS A 156 -10.83 -15.15 22.05
CA HIS A 156 -9.93 -14.02 21.85
C HIS A 156 -8.94 -14.32 20.73
N HIS A 157 -8.69 -13.35 19.83
CA HIS A 157 -7.41 -13.26 19.12
C HIS A 157 -6.91 -11.80 19.09
N PRO A 158 -5.63 -11.56 19.42
CA PRO A 158 -4.95 -10.27 19.34
C PRO A 158 -4.29 -10.06 17.95
N ASP A 159 -3.90 -8.79 17.71
CA ASP A 159 -3.01 -8.26 16.66
C ASP A 159 -3.56 -8.09 15.21
N GLY A 160 -3.40 -6.87 14.65
CA GLY A 160 -3.40 -6.63 13.19
C GLY A 160 -4.73 -6.24 12.52
N PHE A 161 -5.57 -5.45 13.17
CA PHE A 161 -6.96 -5.17 12.76
C PHE A 161 -7.11 -4.21 11.56
N TRP A 162 -6.80 -4.70 10.36
CA TRP A 162 -7.36 -4.21 9.08
C TRP A 162 -8.59 -5.03 8.64
N ALA A 163 -8.84 -6.18 9.27
CA ALA A 163 -9.58 -7.29 8.67
C ALA A 163 -11.09 -7.35 9.01
N SER A 164 -11.67 -6.30 9.57
CA SER A 164 -12.83 -6.51 10.46
C SER A 164 -13.82 -5.35 10.55
N ASP A 165 -13.55 -4.26 9.83
CA ASP A 165 -14.62 -3.36 9.38
C ASP A 165 -15.03 -3.81 7.97
N THR A 166 -16.05 -4.67 7.90
CA THR A 166 -16.48 -5.31 6.65
C THR A 166 -16.97 -4.28 5.64
N ASP A 167 -17.63 -3.20 6.08
CA ASP A 167 -18.15 -2.15 5.21
C ASP A 167 -17.02 -1.36 4.55
N PHE A 168 -15.98 -1.02 5.31
CA PHE A 168 -14.79 -0.36 4.78
C PHE A 168 -14.03 -1.27 3.81
N LEU A 169 -13.89 -2.56 4.13
CA LEU A 169 -13.22 -3.52 3.26
C LEU A 169 -13.97 -3.75 1.95
N ASP A 170 -15.31 -3.79 1.99
CA ASP A 170 -16.13 -3.89 0.79
C ASP A 170 -16.06 -2.62 -0.06
N LEU A 171 -16.05 -1.44 0.57
CA LEU A 171 -15.90 -0.16 -0.12
C LEU A 171 -14.51 -0.01 -0.77
N LEU A 172 -13.45 -0.39 -0.05
CA LEU A 172 -12.10 -0.44 -0.59
C LEU A 172 -12.00 -1.45 -1.74
N ARG A 173 -12.61 -2.63 -1.60
CA ARG A 173 -12.67 -3.65 -2.66
C ARG A 173 -13.38 -3.13 -3.91
N GLN A 174 -14.50 -2.42 -3.76
CA GLN A 174 -15.20 -1.78 -4.88
C GLN A 174 -14.34 -0.71 -5.54
N ALA A 175 -13.68 0.14 -4.76
CA ALA A 175 -12.76 1.15 -5.27
C ALA A 175 -11.58 0.52 -6.03
N THR A 176 -10.99 -0.57 -5.52
CA THR A 176 -9.91 -1.30 -6.19
C THR A 176 -10.36 -1.93 -7.49
N LEU A 177 -11.57 -2.51 -7.54
CA LEU A 177 -12.17 -3.01 -8.77
C LEU A 177 -12.34 -1.91 -9.82
N LEU A 178 -12.78 -0.73 -9.39
CA LEU A 178 -12.93 0.41 -10.27
C LEU A 178 -11.58 0.93 -10.80
N VAL A 179 -10.52 0.90 -9.98
CA VAL A 179 -9.16 1.20 -10.46
C VAL A 179 -8.72 0.23 -11.55
N PHE A 180 -8.98 -1.08 -11.40
CA PHE A 180 -8.68 -2.05 -12.45
C PHE A 180 -9.40 -1.71 -13.75
N ASP A 181 -10.68 -1.32 -13.68
CA ASP A 181 -11.46 -0.96 -14.86
C ASP A 181 -10.89 0.29 -15.54
N PHE A 182 -10.44 1.30 -14.79
CA PHE A 182 -9.75 2.47 -15.35
C PHE A 182 -8.40 2.12 -15.99
N ALA A 183 -7.60 1.26 -15.34
CA ALA A 183 -6.31 0.82 -15.89
C ALA A 183 -6.49 -0.04 -17.15
N GLU A 184 -7.51 -0.91 -17.18
CA GLU A 184 -7.86 -1.74 -18.34
C GLU A 184 -8.32 -0.85 -19.50
N TYR A 185 -9.22 0.10 -19.25
CA TYR A 185 -9.72 1.02 -20.27
C TYR A 185 -8.60 1.90 -20.85
N GLY A 186 -7.79 2.50 -19.98
CA GLY A 186 -6.75 3.41 -20.46
C GLY A 186 -5.63 2.72 -21.24
N THR A 187 -5.34 1.43 -20.99
CA THR A 187 -4.40 0.67 -21.84
C THR A 187 -4.95 0.46 -23.26
N LEU A 188 -6.27 0.36 -23.44
CA LEU A 188 -6.91 0.33 -24.76
C LEU A 188 -6.78 1.68 -25.49
N ASP A 189 -6.78 2.79 -24.74
CA ASP A 189 -6.57 4.14 -25.27
C ASP A 189 -5.08 4.50 -25.47
N GLY A 190 -4.17 3.53 -25.30
CA GLY A 190 -2.74 3.69 -25.53
C GLY A 190 -1.99 4.40 -24.41
N ILE A 191 -2.58 4.49 -23.22
CA ILE A 191 -1.97 5.09 -22.03
C ILE A 191 -1.31 3.97 -21.19
N PRO A 192 -0.03 4.13 -20.77
CA PRO A 192 0.64 3.15 -19.92
C PRO A 192 -0.07 2.92 -18.57
N VAL A 193 0.07 1.71 -18.02
CA VAL A 193 -0.58 1.31 -16.76
C VAL A 193 -0.20 2.24 -15.61
N SER A 194 1.07 2.59 -15.44
CA SER A 194 1.51 3.50 -14.37
C SER A 194 0.85 4.87 -14.44
N GLN A 195 0.62 5.37 -15.66
CA GLN A 195 -0.04 6.64 -15.90
C GLN A 195 -1.55 6.55 -15.63
N ASN A 196 -2.21 5.47 -16.03
CA ASN A 196 -3.64 5.27 -15.74
C ASN A 196 -3.94 5.09 -14.26
N LEU A 197 -3.10 4.35 -13.53
CA LEU A 197 -3.27 4.16 -12.09
C LEU A 197 -3.27 5.51 -11.35
N ARG A 198 -2.42 6.44 -11.77
CA ARG A 198 -2.39 7.81 -11.25
C ARG A 198 -3.67 8.61 -11.51
N TYR A 199 -4.36 8.36 -12.63
CA TYR A 199 -5.64 9.01 -12.95
C TYR A 199 -6.83 8.29 -12.33
N ALA A 200 -6.73 6.98 -12.10
CA ALA A 200 -7.80 6.15 -11.56
C ALA A 200 -8.30 6.65 -10.20
N ARG A 201 -7.44 7.26 -9.38
CA ARG A 201 -7.83 7.87 -8.09
C ARG A 201 -8.86 9.00 -8.24
N GLU A 202 -8.80 9.77 -9.32
CA GLU A 202 -9.79 10.82 -9.60
C GLU A 202 -11.10 10.21 -10.06
N GLY A 203 -11.02 9.19 -10.92
CA GLY A 203 -12.18 8.42 -11.35
C GLY A 203 -12.90 7.71 -10.20
N VAL A 204 -12.18 7.20 -9.20
CA VAL A 204 -12.76 6.60 -7.98
C VAL A 204 -13.54 7.63 -7.17
N ARG A 205 -12.98 8.83 -6.97
CA ARG A 205 -13.70 9.91 -6.28
C ARG A 205 -15.00 10.25 -6.99
N ASP A 206 -14.92 10.46 -8.30
CA ASP A 206 -16.06 10.94 -9.08
C ASP A 206 -17.17 9.87 -9.21
N THR A 207 -16.80 8.59 -9.22
CA THR A 207 -17.74 7.47 -9.39
C THR A 207 -18.33 6.98 -8.07
N LEU A 208 -17.53 6.88 -7.01
CA LEU A 208 -17.95 6.32 -5.71
C LEU A 208 -18.20 7.39 -4.65
N GLY A 209 -18.00 8.67 -4.97
CA GLY A 209 -18.11 9.78 -4.01
C GLY A 209 -17.06 9.71 -2.90
N LEU A 210 -16.00 8.94 -3.09
CA LEU A 210 -14.97 8.71 -2.09
C LEU A 210 -13.99 9.87 -2.04
N PRO A 211 -13.57 10.35 -0.85
CA PRO A 211 -12.42 11.21 -0.74
C PRO A 211 -11.20 10.64 -1.49
N ILE A 212 -10.45 11.51 -2.15
CA ILE A 212 -9.36 11.13 -3.06
C ILE A 212 -8.27 10.30 -2.36
N GLU A 213 -8.17 10.43 -1.04
CA GLU A 213 -7.29 9.66 -0.16
C GLU A 213 -7.62 8.16 -0.18
N TYR A 214 -8.89 7.77 -0.38
CA TYR A 214 -9.28 6.36 -0.52
C TYR A 214 -9.05 5.81 -1.92
N GLY A 215 -9.26 6.64 -2.95
CA GLY A 215 -8.91 6.26 -4.33
C GLY A 215 -7.44 5.90 -4.46
N VAL A 216 -6.61 6.58 -3.67
CA VAL A 216 -5.20 6.26 -3.49
C VAL A 216 -4.96 4.91 -2.81
N LEU A 217 -5.67 4.54 -1.75
CA LEU A 217 -5.52 3.21 -1.13
C LEU A 217 -5.98 2.09 -2.08
N ALA A 218 -7.02 2.37 -2.86
CA ALA A 218 -7.55 1.46 -3.87
C ALA A 218 -6.59 1.27 -5.06
N GLU A 219 -6.02 2.38 -5.57
CA GLU A 219 -4.95 2.39 -6.58
C GLU A 219 -3.83 1.46 -6.17
N ALA A 220 -3.50 1.63 -4.91
CA ALA A 220 -2.36 1.05 -4.32
C ALA A 220 -2.60 -0.49 -4.12
N GLU A 221 -3.77 -0.92 -3.66
CA GLU A 221 -4.12 -2.34 -3.61
C GLU A 221 -4.10 -2.96 -5.02
N ALA A 222 -4.64 -2.27 -6.03
CA ALA A 222 -4.64 -2.76 -7.42
C ALA A 222 -3.21 -3.00 -7.93
N VAL A 223 -2.29 -2.07 -7.65
CA VAL A 223 -0.86 -2.20 -7.99
C VAL A 223 -0.29 -3.51 -7.47
N ALA A 224 -0.54 -3.86 -6.21
CA ALA A 224 -0.04 -5.09 -5.59
C ALA A 224 -0.41 -6.36 -6.35
N HIS A 225 -1.64 -6.40 -6.87
CA HIS A 225 -2.17 -7.54 -7.62
C HIS A 225 -1.68 -7.55 -9.07
N ILE A 226 -1.43 -6.37 -9.65
CA ILE A 226 -0.82 -6.21 -10.98
C ILE A 226 0.64 -6.67 -10.95
N THR A 227 1.41 -6.20 -9.97
CA THR A 227 2.84 -6.51 -9.82
C THR A 227 3.10 -7.88 -9.19
N GLN A 228 2.05 -8.56 -8.70
CA GLN A 228 2.12 -9.86 -8.01
C GLN A 228 3.03 -9.83 -6.78
N THR A 229 3.20 -8.68 -6.13
CA THR A 229 4.00 -8.52 -4.92
C THR A 229 3.20 -8.88 -3.66
N ALA A 230 2.38 -9.94 -3.73
CA ALA A 230 1.41 -10.32 -2.71
C ALA A 230 2.01 -10.31 -1.29
N GLY A 231 1.40 -9.54 -0.39
CA GLY A 231 1.86 -9.35 1.01
C GLY A 231 2.89 -8.23 1.21
N ARG A 232 3.41 -7.63 0.13
CA ARG A 232 4.14 -6.36 0.14
C ARG A 232 3.59 -5.54 -1.01
N PRO A 233 2.41 -4.94 -0.83
CA PRO A 233 1.69 -4.32 -1.93
C PRO A 233 2.53 -3.21 -2.60
N TYR A 234 3.65 -2.83 -1.98
CA TYR A 234 4.40 -1.66 -2.32
C TYR A 234 5.83 -1.66 -1.76
N GLY A 235 6.76 -1.03 -2.48
CA GLY A 235 8.19 -0.98 -2.19
C GLY A 235 9.03 -1.02 -3.48
N PRO A 236 10.37 -1.07 -3.40
CA PRO A 236 11.23 -1.03 -4.59
C PRO A 236 10.95 -2.16 -5.58
N GLY A 237 10.60 -3.35 -5.07
CA GLY A 237 10.16 -4.45 -5.92
C GLY A 237 8.88 -4.14 -6.72
N THR A 238 7.96 -3.33 -6.16
CA THR A 238 6.72 -2.90 -6.83
C THR A 238 6.98 -1.83 -7.87
N ALA A 239 7.82 -0.84 -7.58
CA ALA A 239 8.19 0.20 -8.54
C ALA A 239 8.98 -0.36 -9.73
N GLU A 240 9.94 -1.25 -9.46
CA GLU A 240 10.65 -1.98 -10.53
C GLU A 240 9.69 -2.88 -11.32
N ALA A 241 8.72 -3.52 -10.66
CA ALA A 241 7.70 -4.30 -11.35
C ALA A 241 6.84 -3.41 -12.26
N LEU A 242 6.40 -2.24 -11.80
CA LEU A 242 5.69 -1.27 -12.64
C LEU A 242 6.54 -0.76 -13.80
N ALA A 243 7.82 -0.46 -13.56
CA ALA A 243 8.73 -0.05 -14.63
C ALA A 243 8.95 -1.17 -15.67
N ARG A 244 9.04 -2.43 -15.23
CA ARG A 244 9.07 -3.59 -16.12
C ARG A 244 7.77 -3.74 -16.92
N ILE A 245 6.62 -3.47 -16.29
CA ILE A 245 5.31 -3.52 -16.95
C ILE A 245 5.20 -2.41 -18.00
N ASP A 246 5.61 -1.18 -17.68
CA ASP A 246 5.58 -0.05 -18.62
C ASP A 246 6.51 -0.27 -19.84
N ALA A 247 7.54 -1.10 -19.70
CA ALA A 247 8.42 -1.51 -20.80
C ALA A 247 7.80 -2.58 -21.73
N LEU A 248 6.67 -3.19 -21.35
CA LEU A 248 5.94 -4.14 -22.18
C LEU A 248 5.09 -3.42 -23.24
N SER A 249 4.64 -4.17 -24.24
CA SER A 249 3.64 -3.66 -25.17
C SER A 249 2.33 -3.32 -24.44
N LEU A 250 1.56 -2.37 -24.97
CA LEU A 250 0.26 -2.00 -24.38
C LEU A 250 -0.71 -3.19 -24.32
N GLU A 251 -0.61 -4.13 -25.27
CA GLU A 251 -1.39 -5.37 -25.28
C GLU A 251 -1.02 -6.28 -24.09
N ASP A 252 0.29 -6.44 -23.83
CA ASP A 252 0.78 -7.22 -22.69
C ASP A 252 0.44 -6.55 -21.36
N GLN A 253 0.53 -5.22 -21.29
CA GLN A 253 0.11 -4.43 -20.14
C GLN A 253 -1.39 -4.64 -19.85
N HIS A 254 -2.24 -4.54 -20.88
CA HIS A 254 -3.67 -4.80 -20.79
C HIS A 254 -3.97 -6.21 -20.30
N ALA A 255 -3.30 -7.23 -20.86
CA ALA A 255 -3.45 -8.62 -20.45
C ALA A 255 -3.08 -8.83 -18.97
N LEU A 256 -2.02 -8.17 -18.48
CA LEU A 256 -1.62 -8.22 -17.07
C LEU A 256 -2.65 -7.61 -16.13
N VAL A 257 -3.17 -6.42 -16.46
CA VAL A 257 -4.22 -5.75 -15.68
C VAL A 257 -5.47 -6.62 -15.62
N LYS A 258 -5.92 -7.14 -16.76
CA LYS A 258 -7.09 -8.02 -16.86
C LYS A 258 -6.92 -9.30 -16.04
N ALA A 259 -5.74 -9.92 -16.08
CA ALA A 259 -5.44 -11.10 -15.28
C ALA A 259 -5.43 -10.78 -13.77
N ALA A 260 -4.90 -9.62 -13.37
CA ALA A 260 -4.91 -9.17 -11.98
C ALA A 260 -6.34 -8.90 -11.48
N ALA A 261 -7.15 -8.19 -12.27
CA ALA A 261 -8.55 -7.93 -11.96
C ALA A 261 -9.35 -9.24 -11.79
N HIS A 262 -9.11 -10.22 -12.66
CA HIS A 262 -9.76 -11.53 -12.56
C HIS A 262 -9.39 -12.27 -11.25
N ARG A 263 -8.11 -12.26 -10.86
CA ARG A 263 -7.65 -12.83 -9.58
C ARG A 263 -8.24 -12.10 -8.37
N TYR A 264 -8.37 -10.78 -8.45
CA TYR A 264 -8.94 -9.98 -7.36
C TYR A 264 -10.45 -10.23 -7.18
N ARG A 265 -11.18 -10.36 -8.30
CA ARG A 265 -12.62 -10.69 -8.31
C ARG A 265 -12.91 -12.09 -7.78
N THR A 266 -12.00 -13.04 -8.03
CA THR A 266 -12.17 -14.45 -7.68
C THR A 266 -11.15 -14.79 -6.59
N PRO A 267 -11.48 -14.65 -5.29
CA PRO A 267 -10.59 -15.10 -4.23
C PRO A 267 -10.32 -16.58 -4.46
N GLN A 268 -9.10 -16.91 -4.87
CA GLN A 268 -8.70 -18.29 -5.02
C GLN A 268 -8.76 -18.88 -3.61
N ALA A 269 -9.60 -19.89 -3.40
CA ALA A 269 -9.47 -20.75 -2.23
C ALA A 269 -7.99 -21.15 -2.17
N GLN A 270 -7.34 -20.89 -1.04
CA GLN A 270 -5.95 -21.30 -0.81
C GLN A 270 -5.81 -22.74 -1.32
N PRO A 271 -4.77 -23.07 -2.13
CA PRO A 271 -4.46 -24.47 -2.37
C PRO A 271 -4.35 -25.10 -0.99
N GLY A 272 -5.25 -26.04 -0.73
CA GLY A 272 -5.47 -26.57 0.60
C GLY A 272 -4.15 -26.90 1.25
N LEU A 273 -4.05 -26.59 2.54
CA LEU A 273 -3.30 -27.45 3.45
C LEU A 273 -3.61 -28.88 3.00
N THR A 274 -2.60 -29.52 2.42
CA THR A 274 -2.66 -30.88 1.96
C THR A 274 -3.28 -31.65 3.11
N ALA A 275 -4.52 -32.12 2.92
CA ALA A 275 -5.11 -33.07 3.83
C ALA A 275 -4.03 -34.12 4.06
N ALA A 276 -3.59 -34.24 5.32
CA ALA A 276 -2.64 -35.25 5.71
C ALA A 276 -3.07 -36.56 5.05
N PRO A 277 -2.17 -37.31 4.38
CA PRO A 277 -2.56 -38.53 3.70
C PRO A 277 -3.30 -39.37 4.72
N THR A 278 -4.56 -39.67 4.44
CA THR A 278 -5.34 -40.61 5.23
C THR A 278 -4.55 -41.91 5.19
N ILE A 279 -3.87 -42.22 6.28
CA ILE A 279 -3.24 -43.52 6.48
C ILE A 279 -4.40 -44.50 6.39
N ARG A 280 -4.49 -45.20 5.24
CA ARG A 280 -5.39 -46.34 5.11
C ARG A 280 -5.02 -47.31 6.24
N PRO A 281 -5.97 -47.76 7.07
CA PRO A 281 -5.69 -48.83 8.01
C PRO A 281 -5.20 -50.04 7.21
N ALA A 282 -4.05 -50.57 7.61
CA ALA A 282 -3.43 -51.73 7.00
C ALA A 282 -4.42 -52.90 7.01
N VAL A 283 -4.66 -53.48 5.82
CA VAL A 283 -5.35 -54.76 5.68
C VAL A 283 -4.50 -55.82 6.41
N PRO A 284 -5.06 -56.61 7.33
CA PRO A 284 -4.33 -57.70 7.95
C PRO A 284 -3.94 -58.74 6.89
N ALA A 285 -2.66 -59.12 6.88
CA ALA A 285 -2.17 -60.19 6.01
C ALA A 285 -2.91 -61.51 6.29
N PRO A 286 -3.23 -62.31 5.26
CA PRO A 286 -3.81 -63.64 5.47
C PRO A 286 -2.75 -64.54 6.11
N ALA A 287 -3.13 -65.20 7.20
CA ALA A 287 -2.34 -66.23 7.84
C ALA A 287 -2.05 -67.37 6.85
N LEU A 288 -0.76 -67.66 6.63
CA LEU A 288 -0.32 -68.88 5.97
C LEU A 288 -0.69 -70.07 6.87
N GLY A 289 -1.88 -70.63 6.61
CA GLY A 289 -2.33 -71.90 7.16
C GLY A 289 -1.43 -73.03 6.67
N GLN A 290 -0.83 -73.72 7.64
CA GLN A 290 -0.08 -74.96 7.50
C GLN A 290 -0.82 -75.97 6.63
N VAL A 291 -0.15 -76.49 5.60
CA VAL A 291 -0.55 -77.74 4.94
C VAL A 291 0.25 -78.86 5.58
N ALA A 292 -0.37 -79.59 6.50
CA ALA A 292 0.10 -80.88 6.95
C ALA A 292 -0.36 -81.96 5.97
N SER A 293 0.59 -82.73 5.47
CA SER A 293 0.41 -83.89 4.60
C SER A 293 -0.39 -85.02 5.29
N GLY A 294 -1.23 -85.73 4.52
CA GLY A 294 -1.39 -87.17 4.71
C GLY A 294 -2.76 -87.81 4.42
N ARG A 295 -2.85 -88.46 3.25
CA ARG A 295 -3.42 -89.80 2.95
C ARG A 295 -4.84 -90.19 3.38
N THR A 296 -5.53 -90.81 2.40
CA THR A 296 -6.56 -91.86 2.55
C THR A 296 -6.51 -92.77 1.32
N PRO A 297 -7.02 -94.00 1.36
CA PRO A 297 -7.04 -95.01 2.42
C PRO A 297 -5.96 -96.10 2.25
#